data_AF-A0A5E4JH16-F1
#
_entry.id   AF-A0A5E4JH16-F1
#
_cell.length_a   1.000
_cell.length_b   1.000
_cell.length_c   1.000
_cell.angle_alpha   90.00
_cell.angle_beta   90.00
_cell.angle_gamma   90.00
#
_symmetry.space_group_name_H-M   'P 1'
#
loop_
_entity.id
_entity.type
_entity.pdbx_description
1 polymer ?
#
loop_
_entity_poly.entity_id
_entity_poly.type
_entity_poly.pdbx_seq_one_letter_code
_entity_poly.pdbx_strand_id
1 'polypeptide(L)' 'MFETVLLARLFGLPLIVYGGLFTFLLFTTTLILGIRHAPIKIHAAFAIASMVIGLIHGTLAIIAFI' A
#
# COMPACT_ATOMS: atom_id res chain seq x y z
N MET A 1 -6.45 8.29 26.65
CA MET A 1 -6.42 9.24 25.51
C MET A 1 -5.01 9.60 25.06
N PHE A 2 -4.09 9.96 25.95
CA PHE A 2 -2.71 10.31 25.54
C PHE A 2 -1.95 9.11 24.92
N GLU A 3 -2.06 7.93 25.54
CA GLU A 3 -1.40 6.71 25.04
C GLU A 3 -1.95 6.24 23.69
N THR A 4 -3.25 6.37 23.45
CA THR A 4 -3.91 5.99 22.19
C THR A 4 -3.51 6.91 21.03
N VAL A 5 -3.33 8.21 21.29
CA VAL A 5 -2.83 9.18 20.29
C VAL A 5 -1.36 8.94 19.99
N LEU A 6 -0.56 8.59 21.00
CA LEU A 6 0.86 8.28 20.83
C LEU A 6 1.05 7.00 20.00
N LEU A 7 0.27 5.94 20.29
CA LEU A 7 0.30 4.68 19.54
C LEU A 7 -0.09 4.87 18.08
N ALA A 8 -1.16 5.63 17.81
CA ALA A 8 -1.60 5.95 16.45
C ALA A 8 -0.54 6.76 15.67
N ARG A 9 0.20 7.67 16.34
CA ARG A 9 1.28 8.43 15.70
C ARG A 9 2.58 7.65 15.54
N LEU A 10 2.91 6.74 16.47
CA LEU A 10 4.13 5.92 16.41
C LEU A 10 4.02 4.73 15.47
N PHE A 11 2.83 4.13 15.35
CA PHE A 11 2.65 2.92 14.55
C PHE A 11 1.76 3.17 13.32
N GLY A 12 0.71 3.98 13.44
CA GLY A 12 -0.23 4.25 12.35
C GLY A 12 0.38 5.08 11.22
N LEU A 13 1.03 6.21 11.56
CA LEU A 13 1.69 7.08 10.58
C LEU A 13 2.79 6.35 9.79
N PRO A 14 3.73 5.64 10.44
CA PRO A 14 4.71 4.83 9.71
C PRO A 14 4.07 3.73 8.88
N LEU A 15 3.03 3.05 9.38
CA LEU A 15 2.32 2.02 8.61
C LEU A 15 1.66 2.60 7.35
N ILE A 16 1.08 3.80 7.42
CA ILE A 16 0.51 4.51 6.28
C ILE A 16 1.60 4.89 5.27
N VAL A 17 2.72 5.46 5.73
CA VAL A 17 3.82 5.92 4.87
C VAL A 17 4.54 4.74 4.21
N TYR A 18 4.92 3.72 4.97
CA TYR A 18 5.55 2.52 4.42
C TYR A 18 4.58 1.71 3.57
N GLY A 19 3.29 1.67 3.93
CA GLY A 19 2.25 1.08 3.09
C GLY A 19 2.13 1.79 1.74
N GLY A 20 2.12 3.13 1.73
CA GLY A 20 2.10 3.93 0.50
C GLY A 20 3.34 3.71 -0.38
N LEU A 21 4.53 3.69 0.22
CA LEU A 21 5.77 3.41 -0.52
C LEU A 21 5.75 2.00 -1.13
N PHE A 22 5.28 1.01 -0.37
CA PHE A 22 5.20 -0.37 -0.85
C PHE A 22 4.18 -0.53 -1.98
N THR A 23 3.00 0.09 -1.87
CA THR A 23 2.01 0.15 -2.95
C THR A 23 2.61 0.77 -4.21
N PHE A 24 3.34 1.88 -4.06
CA PHE A 24 3.99 2.54 -5.19
C PHE A 24 4.99 1.62 -5.89
N LEU A 25 5.84 0.92 -5.14
CA LEU A 25 6.80 -0.04 -5.69
C LEU A 25 6.12 -1.21 -6.41
N LEU A 26 5.05 -1.77 -5.84
CA LEU A 26 4.26 -2.81 -6.49
C LEU A 26 3.60 -2.32 -7.77
N PHE A 27 3.04 -1.11 -7.76
CA PHE A 27 2.44 -0.51 -8.93
C PHE A 27 3.47 -0.29 -10.05
N THR A 28 4.64 0.28 -9.74
CA THR A 28 5.73 0.44 -10.71
C THR A 28 6.21 -0.92 -11.24
N THR A 29 6.31 -1.93 -10.38
CA THR A 29 6.68 -3.29 -10.80
C THR A 29 5.64 -3.88 -11.73
N THR A 30 4.35 -3.73 -11.40
CA THR A 30 3.22 -4.19 -12.24
C THR A 30 3.26 -3.53 -13.61
N LEU A 31 3.54 -2.22 -13.67
CA LEU A 31 3.69 -1.46 -14.90
C LEU A 31 4.86 -2.01 -15.75
N ILE A 32 6.02 -2.21 -15.15
CA ILE A 32 7.20 -2.78 -15.83
C ILE A 32 6.88 -4.18 -16.37
N LEU A 33 6.22 -5.03 -15.58
CA LEU A 33 5.79 -6.37 -16.02
C LEU A 33 4.83 -6.30 -17.22
N GLY A 34 3.91 -5.34 -17.23
CA GLY A 34 3.00 -5.10 -18.36
C GLY A 34 3.75 -4.68 -19.63
N ILE A 35 4.67 -3.72 -19.52
CA ILE A 35 5.53 -3.25 -20.63
C ILE A 35 6.40 -4.40 -21.17
N ARG A 36 6.92 -5.25 -20.29
CA ARG A 36 7.76 -6.41 -20.66
C ARG A 36 6.96 -7.63 -21.14
N HIS A 37 5.62 -7.51 -21.21
CA HIS A 37 4.72 -8.59 -21.59
C HIS A 37 4.97 -9.87 -20.78
N ALA A 38 5.22 -9.71 -19.48
CA ALA A 38 5.40 -10.82 -18.56
C ALA A 38 4.15 -11.71 -18.55
N PRO A 39 4.28 -13.00 -18.16
CA PRO A 39 3.15 -13.92 -18.08
C PRO A 39 1.99 -13.32 -17.28
N ILE A 40 0.77 -13.45 -17.83
CA ILE A 40 -0.44 -12.83 -17.25
C ILE A 40 -0.65 -13.21 -15.78
N LYS A 41 -0.27 -14.43 -15.38
CA LYS A 41 -0.35 -14.90 -13.99
C LYS A 41 0.49 -14.04 -13.04
N ILE A 42 1.70 -13.65 -13.46
CA ILE A 42 2.61 -12.83 -12.65
C ILE A 42 2.09 -11.39 -12.62
N HIS A 43 1.74 -10.82 -13.78
CA HIS A 43 1.17 -9.47 -13.84
C HIS A 43 -0.09 -9.35 -12.97
N ALA A 44 -1.02 -10.31 -13.09
CA ALA A 44 -2.25 -10.33 -12.30
C ALA A 44 -1.97 -10.45 -10.79
N ALA A 45 -1.01 -11.28 -10.38
CA ALA A 45 -0.65 -11.41 -8.97
C ALA A 45 -0.13 -10.09 -8.38
N PHE A 46 0.76 -9.39 -9.10
CA PHE A 46 1.28 -8.09 -8.67
C PHE A 46 0.20 -6.99 -8.70
N ALA A 47 -0.67 -6.98 -9.71
CA ALA A 47 -1.79 -6.04 -9.80
C ALA A 47 -2.77 -6.21 -8.63
N ILE A 48 -3.14 -7.46 -8.30
CA ILE A 48 -4.02 -7.77 -7.17
C ILE A 48 -3.36 -7.36 -5.86
N ALA A 49 -2.08 -7.70 -5.66
CA ALA A 49 -1.34 -7.32 -4.45
C ALA A 49 -1.27 -5.79 -4.29
N SER A 50 -0.96 -5.07 -5.37
CA SER A 50 -0.92 -3.60 -5.39
C SER A 50 -2.28 -2.99 -5.02
N MET A 51 -3.37 -3.57 -5.53
CA MET A 51 -4.72 -3.07 -5.29
C MET A 51 -5.17 -3.33 -3.86
N VAL A 52 -4.94 -4.54 -3.32
CA VAL A 52 -5.29 -4.89 -1.93
C VAL A 52 -4.54 -4.02 -0.93
N ILE A 53 -3.22 -3.87 -1.10
CA ILE A 53 -2.42 -3.06 -0.19
C ILE A 53 -2.80 -1.59 -0.32
N GLY A 54 -3.01 -1.11 -1.55
CA GLY A 54 -3.53 0.22 -1.86
C GLY A 54 -4.81 0.56 -1.09
N LEU A 55 -5.78 -0.35 -1.10
CA LEU A 55 -7.01 -0.20 -0.34
C LEU A 55 -6.75 -0.18 1.17
N ILE A 56 -5.94 -1.10 1.70
CA ILE A 56 -5.67 -1.18 3.14
C ILE A 56 -5.00 0.12 3.64
N HIS A 57 -3.89 0.57 3.03
CA HIS A 57 -3.20 1.75 3.52
C HIS A 57 -3.98 3.04 3.24
N GLY A 58 -4.74 3.10 2.14
CA GLY A 58 -5.63 4.21 1.82
C GLY A 58 -6.75 4.33 2.86
N THR A 59 -7.40 3.24 3.23
CA THR A 59 -8.41 3.22 4.29
C THR A 59 -7.81 3.57 5.64
N LEU A 60 -6.63 3.06 5.99
CA LEU A 60 -5.93 3.45 7.22
C LEU A 60 -5.59 4.94 7.26
N ALA A 61 -5.18 5.53 6.13
CA ALA A 61 -4.94 6.96 6.03
C ALA A 61 -6.23 7.76 6.25
N ILE A 62 -7.33 7.37 5.60
CA ILE A 62 -8.63 8.01 5.79
C ILE A 62 -9.05 7.96 7.27
N ILE A 63 -8.95 6.78 7.91
CA ILE A 63 -9.28 6.61 9.35
C ILE A 63 -8.36 7.45 10.26
N ALA A 64 -7.10 7.65 9.88
CA ALA A 64 -6.15 8.42 10.70
C ALA A 64 -6.31 9.94 10.58
N PHE A 65 -6.92 10.44 9.50
CA PHE A 65 -7.03 11.87 9.19
C PHE A 65 -8.47 12.41 9.18
N ILE A 66 -9.48 11.54 9.30
CA ILE A 66 -10.89 11.89 9.58
C ILE A 66 -11.16 11.64 11.07
#